data_AF-A0A536YDF9-F1
#
_entry.id   AF-A0A536YDF9-F1
#
_cell.length_a   1.000
_cell.length_b   1.000
_cell.length_c   1.000
_cell.angle_alpha   90.00
_cell.angle_beta   90.00
_cell.angle_gamma   90.00
#
_symmetry.space_group_name_H-M   'P 1'
#
loop_
_entity.id
_entity.type
_entity.pdbx_description
1 polymer ?
#
loop_
_entity_poly.entity_id
_entity_poly.type
_entity_poly.pdbx_seq_one_letter_code
_entity_poly.pdbx_strand_id
1 'polypeptide(L)'
;MAWVSRVRDPSRNRYSGLHQGFQLHPAGQVILPSRPRRCVARRLTAAGIFLLGLAGCATPQPQALIGSGSAGIPQRAELDTVPFYPQEDYQCGPAALAMVLGAGGKVIEPEALRPQVYLPDRHGSLQIEMLAAARRNGFVSIELSPNLSDLLAEIAAGNPVVVLQNLALDRYPAWHYAVAIGYDLKAQRITLRSGAERRLQMSLDTFEHTWRRSGYWAMLALPPRRLPASVAVGDYLGAVARLEKTGPLASARGAYERALERWADDLTALIGLGNTAHRAGDFKAAEQAFRRATL
;
A
#
# COMPACT_ATOMS: atom_id res chain seq x y z
N MET A 1 -37.65 -30.25 47.83
CA MET A 1 -38.50 -30.93 46.84
C MET A 1 -37.86 -30.78 45.48
N ALA A 2 -37.57 -31.91 44.84
CA ALA A 2 -36.95 -32.01 43.53
C ALA A 2 -37.96 -31.75 42.38
N TRP A 3 -37.49 -32.01 41.15
CA TRP A 3 -38.15 -31.98 39.83
C TRP A 3 -37.96 -30.68 39.03
N VAL A 4 -37.63 -30.66 37.73
CA VAL A 4 -36.87 -31.50 36.77
C VAL A 4 -36.81 -30.65 35.48
N SER A 5 -35.88 -31.00 34.60
CA SER A 5 -35.34 -30.33 33.41
C SER A 5 -36.22 -30.20 32.16
N ARG A 6 -35.89 -29.22 31.29
CA ARG A 6 -35.58 -29.29 29.82
C ARG A 6 -35.96 -27.98 29.10
N VAL A 7 -35.03 -27.28 28.43
CA VAL A 7 -34.51 -27.39 27.04
C VAL A 7 -34.94 -26.14 26.23
N ARG A 8 -34.02 -25.74 25.33
CA ARG A 8 -33.84 -24.48 24.58
C ARG A 8 -34.99 -24.09 23.62
N ASP A 9 -35.14 -22.79 23.42
CA ASP A 9 -35.01 -22.14 22.10
C ASP A 9 -34.62 -20.65 22.25
N PRO A 10 -33.51 -20.17 21.64
CA PRO A 10 -33.19 -18.75 21.52
C PRO A 10 -33.58 -18.25 20.12
N SER A 11 -34.83 -17.81 19.97
CA SER A 11 -35.27 -17.05 18.80
C SER A 11 -35.62 -15.63 19.21
N ARG A 12 -34.68 -14.68 19.04
CA ARG A 12 -34.95 -13.30 18.57
C ARG A 12 -33.68 -12.46 18.40
N ASN A 13 -33.63 -11.83 17.21
CA ASN A 13 -32.82 -10.71 16.76
C ASN A 13 -31.32 -10.89 16.52
N ARG A 14 -31.00 -11.45 15.34
CA ARG A 14 -29.83 -11.01 14.55
C ARG A 14 -30.23 -9.86 13.64
N TYR A 15 -29.53 -8.75 13.74
CA TYR A 15 -29.33 -7.84 12.61
C TYR A 15 -28.27 -8.44 11.70
N SER A 16 -28.68 -8.90 10.52
CA SER A 16 -27.81 -9.39 9.45
C SER A 16 -28.04 -8.55 8.21
N GLY A 17 -27.07 -7.72 7.87
CA GLY A 17 -27.09 -6.85 6.70
C GLY A 17 -25.68 -6.58 6.19
N LEU A 18 -24.92 -7.64 5.91
CA LEU A 18 -23.69 -7.59 5.13
C LEU A 18 -23.62 -8.85 4.26
N HIS A 19 -23.27 -8.65 2.99
CA HIS A 19 -23.06 -9.61 1.91
C HIS A 19 -24.29 -10.05 1.12
N GLN A 20 -24.45 -9.48 -0.09
CA GLN A 20 -24.70 -10.26 -1.31
C GLN A 20 -24.58 -9.36 -2.55
N GLY A 21 -23.61 -9.66 -3.40
CA GLY A 21 -23.35 -8.91 -4.63
C GLY A 21 -22.19 -9.49 -5.44
N PHE A 22 -22.11 -10.81 -5.57
CA PHE A 22 -21.29 -11.46 -6.59
C PHE A 22 -22.20 -11.82 -7.77
N GLN A 23 -21.94 -11.26 -8.94
CA GLN A 23 -22.57 -11.71 -10.19
C GLN A 23 -21.75 -12.87 -10.76
N LEU A 24 -22.38 -14.04 -10.84
CA LEU A 24 -21.90 -15.21 -11.57
C LEU A 24 -22.72 -15.32 -12.88
N HIS A 25 -22.03 -15.36 -14.02
CA HIS A 25 -22.64 -15.69 -15.31
C HIS A 25 -22.53 -17.20 -15.57
N PRO A 26 -23.60 -17.89 -16.01
CA PRO A 26 -23.50 -19.16 -16.69
C PRO A 26 -23.50 -18.99 -18.22
N ALA A 27 -22.86 -19.94 -18.90
CA ALA A 27 -22.69 -20.03 -20.35
C ALA A 27 -23.69 -21.00 -21.02
N GLY A 28 -23.99 -20.75 -22.31
CA GLY A 28 -24.57 -21.68 -23.30
C GLY A 28 -26.10 -21.57 -23.50
N GLN A 29 -26.72 -21.75 -24.69
CA GLN A 29 -26.24 -22.05 -26.04
C GLN A 29 -27.42 -21.88 -27.07
N VAL A 30 -27.06 -21.59 -28.34
CA VAL A 30 -27.67 -22.00 -29.65
C VAL A 30 -28.97 -21.38 -30.24
N ILE A 31 -28.72 -20.54 -31.27
CA ILE A 31 -29.32 -20.27 -32.63
C ILE A 31 -30.57 -21.08 -33.10
N LEU A 32 -31.62 -20.50 -33.76
CA LEU A 32 -31.80 -20.25 -35.24
C LEU A 32 -33.28 -19.81 -35.61
N PRO A 33 -33.64 -19.44 -36.88
CA PRO A 33 -33.94 -18.09 -37.41
C PRO A 33 -35.44 -17.81 -37.73
N SER A 34 -35.88 -16.60 -38.13
CA SER A 34 -36.07 -16.18 -39.56
C SER A 34 -36.82 -14.83 -39.69
N ARG A 35 -36.58 -14.16 -40.83
CA ARG A 35 -36.85 -12.75 -41.24
C ARG A 35 -38.33 -12.48 -41.66
N PRO A 36 -38.73 -11.35 -42.33
CA PRO A 36 -38.13 -10.00 -42.55
C PRO A 36 -39.12 -8.83 -42.27
N ARG A 37 -38.70 -7.55 -42.30
CA ARG A 37 -38.98 -6.59 -43.40
C ARG A 37 -38.28 -5.24 -43.17
N ARG A 38 -38.01 -4.59 -44.30
CA ARG A 38 -37.08 -3.48 -44.57
C ARG A 38 -37.58 -2.12 -44.08
N CYS A 39 -36.66 -1.21 -43.73
CA CYS A 39 -36.62 0.12 -44.36
C CYS A 39 -35.23 0.77 -44.21
N VAL A 40 -34.84 1.44 -45.28
CA VAL A 40 -33.55 2.07 -45.57
C VAL A 40 -33.52 3.48 -44.96
N ALA A 41 -32.30 4.00 -44.78
CA ALA A 41 -31.92 5.42 -44.60
C ALA A 41 -31.68 5.94 -43.17
N ARG A 42 -30.45 5.75 -42.68
CA ARG A 42 -29.58 6.82 -42.11
C ARG A 42 -28.24 6.21 -41.70
N ARG A 43 -27.32 6.14 -42.65
CA ARG A 43 -25.88 5.97 -42.37
C ARG A 43 -25.22 7.28 -42.76
N LEU A 44 -24.27 7.74 -41.94
CA LEU A 44 -23.26 8.80 -42.18
C LEU A 44 -23.17 9.99 -41.19
N THR A 45 -23.75 9.92 -39.97
CA THR A 45 -23.43 10.92 -38.91
C THR A 45 -23.02 10.37 -37.55
N ALA A 46 -22.88 9.05 -37.39
CA ALA A 46 -22.43 8.45 -36.13
C ALA A 46 -20.93 8.06 -36.10
N ALA A 47 -20.25 8.07 -37.26
CA ALA A 47 -18.85 7.63 -37.34
C ALA A 47 -17.83 8.72 -36.96
N GLY A 48 -18.18 10.01 -37.06
CA GLY A 48 -17.26 11.11 -36.75
C GLY A 48 -17.06 11.38 -35.26
N ILE A 49 -18.07 11.10 -34.42
CA ILE A 49 -18.01 11.37 -32.98
C ILE A 49 -17.30 10.25 -32.21
N PHE A 50 -17.26 9.03 -32.76
CA PHE A 50 -16.60 7.88 -32.11
C PHE A 50 -15.06 7.89 -32.24
N LEU A 51 -14.52 8.65 -33.20
CA LEU A 51 -13.07 8.74 -33.45
C LEU A 51 -12.37 9.86 -32.66
N LEU A 52 -13.11 10.84 -32.13
CA LEU A 52 -12.56 11.95 -31.33
C LEU A 52 -12.46 11.65 -29.82
N GLY A 53 -13.04 10.54 -29.35
CA GLY A 53 -13.05 10.16 -27.93
C GLY A 53 -11.85 9.32 -27.45
N LEU A 54 -10.92 8.96 -28.33
CA LEU A 54 -9.78 8.08 -28.00
C LEU A 54 -8.46 8.83 -27.77
N ALA A 55 -8.44 10.16 -27.87
CA ALA A 55 -7.27 10.98 -27.60
C ALA A 55 -7.17 11.40 -26.11
N GLY A 56 -7.38 10.44 -25.20
CA GLY A 56 -6.97 10.59 -23.80
C GLY A 56 -5.51 10.16 -23.66
N CYS A 57 -4.57 10.96 -24.15
CA CYS A 57 -3.14 10.68 -23.95
C CYS A 57 -2.77 10.98 -22.49
N ALA A 58 -2.89 9.98 -21.61
CA ALA A 58 -2.19 10.01 -20.33
C ALA A 58 -0.69 9.82 -20.62
N THR A 59 0.10 10.89 -20.51
CA THR A 59 1.56 10.80 -20.60
C THR A 59 2.06 9.89 -19.46
N PRO A 60 2.91 8.90 -19.73
CA PRO A 60 3.43 8.04 -18.66
C PRO A 60 4.26 8.87 -17.68
N GLN A 61 4.26 8.45 -16.41
CA GLN A 61 4.82 9.23 -15.30
C GLN A 61 6.32 9.56 -15.47
N PRO A 62 7.20 8.65 -15.95
CA PRO A 62 8.60 8.95 -16.19
C PRO A 62 8.81 10.11 -17.17
N GLN A 63 8.07 10.14 -18.29
CA GLN A 63 8.19 11.20 -19.30
C GLN A 63 7.72 12.53 -18.74
N ALA A 64 6.62 12.54 -17.98
CA ALA A 64 6.13 13.75 -17.32
C ALA A 64 7.12 14.28 -16.27
N LEU A 65 7.72 13.39 -15.47
CA LEU A 65 8.68 13.75 -14.43
C LEU A 65 9.98 14.33 -15.02
N ILE A 66 10.49 13.72 -16.08
CA ILE A 66 11.71 14.17 -16.76
C ILE A 66 11.45 15.48 -17.51
N GLY A 67 10.31 15.59 -18.20
CA GLY A 67 9.93 16.79 -18.95
C GLY A 67 9.67 18.02 -18.06
N SER A 68 9.25 17.82 -16.81
CA SER A 68 9.01 18.90 -15.83
C SER A 68 10.24 19.26 -14.98
N GLY A 69 11.40 18.63 -15.22
CA GLY A 69 12.64 18.94 -14.52
C GLY A 69 12.75 18.35 -13.11
N SER A 70 11.99 17.30 -12.78
CA SER A 70 12.09 16.53 -11.52
C SER A 70 11.99 17.36 -10.23
N ALA A 71 11.29 18.50 -10.24
CA ALA A 71 11.26 19.53 -9.19
C ALA A 71 11.54 19.04 -7.75
N GLY A 72 12.79 19.18 -7.31
CA GLY A 72 13.24 18.86 -5.94
C GLY A 72 13.75 17.43 -5.70
N ILE A 73 13.61 16.52 -6.66
CA ILE A 73 14.12 15.15 -6.59
C ILE A 73 15.55 15.11 -7.16
N PRO A 74 16.54 14.57 -6.42
CA PRO A 74 17.90 14.38 -6.94
C PRO A 74 17.91 13.58 -8.25
N GLN A 75 18.94 13.76 -9.10
CA GLN A 75 19.02 13.03 -10.37
C GLN A 75 19.22 11.51 -10.21
N ARG A 76 19.80 11.10 -9.07
CA ARG A 76 20.08 9.71 -8.74
C ARG A 76 20.08 9.54 -7.22
N ALA A 77 19.56 8.43 -6.73
CA ALA A 77 19.74 7.96 -5.35
C ALA A 77 19.75 6.43 -5.34
N GLU A 78 20.51 5.80 -4.44
CA GLU A 78 20.47 4.34 -4.23
C GLU A 78 20.79 4.01 -2.77
N LEU A 79 20.05 3.05 -2.20
CA LEU A 79 20.14 2.60 -0.82
C LEU A 79 20.86 1.24 -0.77
N ASP A 80 22.20 1.30 -0.79
CA ASP A 80 23.03 0.10 -0.95
C ASP A 80 22.99 -0.88 0.24
N THR A 81 22.64 -0.34 1.42
CA THR A 81 22.62 -1.06 2.70
C THR A 81 21.31 -1.79 2.99
N VAL A 82 20.28 -1.64 2.15
CA VAL A 82 19.03 -2.40 2.31
C VAL A 82 19.37 -3.90 2.22
N PRO A 83 19.03 -4.70 3.27
CA PRO A 83 19.32 -6.12 3.28
C PRO A 83 18.63 -6.82 2.11
N PHE A 84 19.14 -8.00 1.76
CA PHE A 84 18.59 -8.78 0.65
C PHE A 84 18.28 -10.18 1.13
N TYR A 85 17.01 -10.55 0.98
CA TYR A 85 16.53 -11.91 1.17
C TYR A 85 16.08 -12.42 -0.20
N PRO A 86 16.77 -13.43 -0.79
CA PRO A 86 16.35 -14.04 -2.03
C PRO A 86 14.90 -14.50 -1.93
N GLN A 87 14.09 -14.14 -2.92
CA GLN A 87 12.67 -14.46 -2.91
C GLN A 87 12.45 -15.82 -3.56
N GLU A 88 12.20 -16.83 -2.74
CA GLU A 88 11.73 -18.15 -3.20
C GLU A 88 10.23 -18.09 -3.57
N ASP A 89 9.74 -19.11 -4.26
CA ASP A 89 8.33 -19.21 -4.68
C ASP A 89 7.38 -18.95 -3.50
N TYR A 90 6.39 -18.07 -3.72
CA TYR A 90 5.37 -17.67 -2.75
C TYR A 90 5.85 -16.87 -1.53
N GLN A 91 7.13 -16.47 -1.47
CA GLN A 91 7.71 -15.73 -0.34
C GLN A 91 8.08 -14.26 -0.65
N CYS A 92 7.74 -13.77 -1.84
CA CYS A 92 8.09 -12.40 -2.25
C CYS A 92 7.57 -11.31 -1.28
N GLY A 93 6.36 -11.49 -0.72
CA GLY A 93 5.77 -10.60 0.29
C GLY A 93 6.55 -10.57 1.62
N PRO A 94 6.67 -11.70 2.35
CA PRO A 94 7.45 -11.78 3.58
C PRO A 94 8.88 -11.28 3.41
N ALA A 95 9.55 -11.64 2.30
CA ALA A 95 10.90 -11.20 2.01
C ALA A 95 10.99 -9.68 1.78
N ALA A 96 10.08 -9.10 0.99
CA ALA A 96 10.04 -7.66 0.78
C ALA A 96 9.79 -6.90 2.10
N LEU A 97 8.90 -7.41 2.96
CA LEU A 97 8.65 -6.82 4.26
C LEU A 97 9.88 -6.95 5.18
N ALA A 98 10.52 -8.11 5.24
CA ALA A 98 11.77 -8.31 6.00
C ALA A 98 12.86 -7.30 5.57
N MET A 99 13.01 -7.07 4.27
CA MET A 99 14.01 -6.14 3.74
C MET A 99 13.78 -4.70 4.23
N VAL A 100 12.54 -4.19 4.16
CA VAL A 100 12.24 -2.81 4.60
C VAL A 100 12.24 -2.65 6.12
N LEU A 101 11.81 -3.66 6.88
CA LEU A 101 11.92 -3.65 8.34
C LEU A 101 13.39 -3.68 8.78
N GLY A 102 14.22 -4.48 8.11
CA GLY A 102 15.67 -4.54 8.33
C GLY A 102 16.34 -3.20 8.03
N ALA A 103 15.98 -2.55 6.93
CA ALA A 103 16.47 -1.21 6.59
C ALA A 103 16.10 -0.14 7.64
N GLY A 104 14.97 -0.31 8.33
CA GLY A 104 14.57 0.53 9.46
C GLY A 104 15.09 0.07 10.83
N GLY A 105 16.02 -0.88 10.86
CA GLY A 105 16.73 -1.30 12.08
C GLY A 105 16.12 -2.51 12.81
N LYS A 106 15.10 -3.18 12.24
CA LYS A 106 14.52 -4.40 12.81
C LYS A 106 14.82 -5.60 11.92
N VAL A 107 15.87 -6.35 12.25
CA VAL A 107 16.20 -7.60 11.58
C VAL A 107 15.15 -8.65 11.94
N ILE A 108 14.46 -9.18 10.92
CA ILE A 108 13.48 -10.25 11.04
C ILE A 108 13.54 -11.09 9.76
N GLU A 109 13.64 -12.40 9.91
CA GLU A 109 13.72 -13.30 8.77
C GLU A 109 12.34 -13.46 8.09
N PRO A 110 12.29 -13.64 6.75
CA PRO A 110 11.04 -13.80 6.01
C PRO A 110 10.12 -14.90 6.57
N GLU A 111 10.68 -16.01 7.07
CA GLU A 111 9.96 -17.15 7.63
C GLU A 111 9.13 -16.77 8.86
N ALA A 112 9.62 -15.83 9.67
CA ALA A 112 8.92 -15.32 10.85
C ALA A 112 7.75 -14.38 10.48
N LEU A 113 7.81 -13.77 9.30
CA LEU A 113 6.75 -12.92 8.75
C LEU A 113 5.71 -13.70 7.96
N ARG A 114 6.06 -14.88 7.43
CA ARG A 114 5.17 -15.71 6.61
C ARG A 114 3.79 -15.92 7.24
N PRO A 115 3.63 -16.31 8.52
CA PRO A 115 2.29 -16.49 9.12
C PRO A 115 1.48 -15.20 9.25
N GLN A 116 2.13 -14.03 9.12
CA GLN A 116 1.50 -12.73 9.27
C GLN A 116 1.00 -12.16 7.94
N VAL A 117 1.62 -12.55 6.82
CA VAL A 117 1.33 -11.95 5.50
C VAL A 117 0.96 -12.95 4.42
N TYR A 118 1.27 -14.24 4.58
CA TYR A 118 0.99 -15.26 3.57
C TYR A 118 -0.36 -15.94 3.81
N LEU A 119 -1.19 -16.00 2.77
CA LEU A 119 -2.44 -16.74 2.77
C LEU A 119 -2.34 -17.92 1.80
N PRO A 120 -2.26 -19.17 2.30
CA PRO A 120 -2.15 -20.37 1.47
C PRO A 120 -3.23 -20.46 0.38
N ASP A 121 -4.49 -20.22 0.74
CA ASP A 121 -5.64 -20.32 -0.18
C ASP A 121 -5.65 -19.24 -1.28
N ARG A 122 -4.78 -18.22 -1.15
CA ARG A 122 -4.62 -17.13 -2.11
C ARG A 122 -3.25 -17.15 -2.79
N HIS A 123 -2.42 -18.15 -2.47
CA HIS A 123 -1.07 -18.34 -3.01
C HIS A 123 -0.24 -17.04 -3.04
N GLY A 124 -0.33 -16.22 -1.99
CA GLY A 124 0.36 -14.93 -1.97
C GLY A 124 0.10 -14.10 -0.72
N SER A 125 0.66 -12.88 -0.73
CA SER A 125 0.49 -11.91 0.35
C SER A 125 -0.45 -10.78 -0.05
N LEU A 126 -1.47 -10.55 0.77
CA LEU A 126 -2.40 -9.44 0.56
C LEU A 126 -1.80 -8.13 1.03
N GLN A 127 -2.05 -7.06 0.29
CA GLN A 127 -1.59 -5.70 0.58
C GLN A 127 -2.00 -5.23 1.98
N ILE A 128 -3.24 -5.56 2.39
CA ILE A 128 -3.76 -5.23 3.72
C ILE A 128 -2.96 -5.91 4.84
N GLU A 129 -2.53 -7.15 4.61
CA GLU A 129 -1.71 -7.91 5.57
C GLU A 129 -0.28 -7.39 5.61
N MET A 130 0.29 -6.95 4.48
CA MET A 130 1.60 -6.30 4.43
C MET A 130 1.63 -5.05 5.33
N LEU A 131 0.62 -4.19 5.22
CA LEU A 131 0.46 -3.01 6.07
C LEU A 131 0.23 -3.41 7.54
N ALA A 132 -0.62 -4.42 7.80
CA ALA A 132 -0.92 -4.88 9.17
C ALA A 132 0.29 -5.50 9.87
N ALA A 133 1.05 -6.34 9.18
CA ALA A 133 2.25 -6.97 9.70
C ALA A 133 3.35 -5.93 10.00
N ALA A 134 3.53 -4.91 9.15
CA ALA A 134 4.43 -3.81 9.45
C ALA A 134 4.07 -3.11 10.78
N ARG A 135 2.78 -2.81 11.01
CA ARG A 135 2.31 -2.21 12.28
C ARG A 135 2.51 -3.11 13.49
N ARG A 136 2.18 -4.40 13.38
CA ARG A 136 2.44 -5.40 14.43
C ARG A 136 3.92 -5.43 14.80
N ASN A 137 4.79 -5.14 13.85
CA ASN A 137 6.23 -5.07 14.05
C ASN A 137 6.77 -3.73 14.54
N GLY A 138 5.91 -2.74 14.80
CA GLY A 138 6.30 -1.45 15.38
C GLY A 138 6.58 -0.34 14.38
N PHE A 139 6.22 -0.53 13.12
CA PHE A 139 6.49 0.43 12.04
C PHE A 139 5.22 1.20 11.65
N VAL A 140 5.40 2.47 11.30
CA VAL A 140 4.34 3.26 10.65
C VAL A 140 4.22 2.78 9.21
N SER A 141 3.11 2.12 8.89
CA SER A 141 2.84 1.57 7.55
C SER A 141 1.96 2.52 6.75
N ILE A 142 2.38 2.92 5.55
CA ILE A 142 1.68 3.92 4.74
C ILE A 142 1.61 3.41 3.31
N GLU A 143 0.41 3.40 2.72
CA GLU A 143 0.26 3.21 1.27
C GLU A 143 0.55 4.54 0.58
N LEU A 144 1.44 4.53 -0.41
CA LEU A 144 1.82 5.73 -1.15
C LEU A 144 0.74 6.10 -2.16
N SER A 145 0.69 7.40 -2.48
CA SER A 145 -0.07 7.85 -3.64
C SER A 145 0.48 7.22 -4.92
N PRO A 146 -0.37 7.01 -5.95
CA PRO A 146 0.00 6.30 -7.19
C PRO A 146 0.85 7.18 -8.12
N ASN A 147 1.96 7.72 -7.60
CA ASN A 147 2.81 8.69 -8.27
C ASN A 147 4.29 8.31 -8.12
N LEU A 148 4.96 8.14 -9.26
CA LEU A 148 6.39 7.85 -9.32
C LEU A 148 7.23 8.91 -8.61
N SER A 149 6.87 10.21 -8.68
CA SER A 149 7.63 11.25 -7.97
C SER A 149 7.69 11.01 -6.47
N ASP A 150 6.59 10.56 -5.88
CA ASP A 150 6.47 10.33 -4.44
C ASP A 150 7.31 9.12 -4.03
N LEU A 151 7.32 8.06 -4.85
CA LEU A 151 8.18 6.90 -4.67
C LEU A 151 9.67 7.28 -4.75
N LEU A 152 10.08 8.06 -5.74
CA LEU A 152 11.48 8.47 -5.91
C LEU A 152 11.93 9.46 -4.82
N ALA A 153 11.04 10.34 -4.36
CA ALA A 153 11.31 11.25 -3.24
C ALA A 153 11.56 10.47 -1.92
N GLU A 154 10.81 9.41 -1.67
CA GLU A 154 11.03 8.54 -0.50
C GLU A 154 12.38 7.82 -0.57
N ILE A 155 12.72 7.26 -1.73
CA ILE A 155 14.03 6.64 -1.94
C ILE A 155 15.15 7.67 -1.72
N ALA A 156 15.01 8.88 -2.25
CA ALA A 156 15.98 9.96 -2.07
C ALA A 156 16.14 10.37 -0.59
N ALA A 157 15.07 10.25 0.20
CA ALA A 157 15.06 10.53 1.63
C ALA A 157 15.57 9.34 2.50
N GLY A 158 16.02 8.24 1.87
CA GLY A 158 16.54 7.09 2.60
C GLY A 158 15.49 6.04 2.98
N ASN A 159 14.30 6.08 2.37
CA ASN A 159 13.21 5.16 2.64
C ASN A 159 13.03 4.18 1.47
N PRO A 160 13.37 2.88 1.64
CA PRO A 160 13.06 1.88 0.63
C PRO A 160 11.55 1.67 0.53
N VAL A 161 11.06 1.44 -0.69
CA VAL A 161 9.62 1.36 -0.97
C VAL A 161 9.26 -0.05 -1.41
N VAL A 162 8.31 -0.70 -0.74
CA VAL A 162 7.75 -1.97 -1.22
C VAL A 162 6.79 -1.65 -2.36
N VAL A 163 6.90 -2.39 -3.47
CA VAL A 163 6.05 -2.23 -4.65
C VAL A 163 5.46 -3.58 -5.03
N LEU A 164 4.23 -3.56 -5.55
CA LEU A 164 3.62 -4.74 -6.17
C LEU A 164 3.63 -4.55 -7.68
N GLN A 165 4.25 -5.48 -8.40
CA GLN A 165 4.27 -5.50 -9.85
C GLN A 165 3.48 -6.70 -10.38
N ASN A 166 2.88 -6.56 -11.55
CA ASN A 166 2.50 -7.69 -12.37
C ASN A 166 3.51 -7.82 -13.52
N LEU A 167 4.43 -8.77 -13.40
CA LEU A 167 5.50 -8.99 -14.37
C LEU A 167 5.01 -9.65 -15.67
N ALA A 168 3.83 -10.26 -15.64
CA ALA A 168 3.18 -10.87 -16.81
C ALA A 168 2.01 -10.01 -17.31
N LEU A 169 1.25 -10.53 -18.26
CA LEU A 169 0.10 -9.83 -18.86
C LEU A 169 -1.10 -9.87 -17.91
N ASP A 170 -2.02 -8.90 -18.03
CA ASP A 170 -3.19 -8.78 -17.15
C ASP A 170 -4.12 -10.01 -17.19
N ARG A 171 -4.14 -10.72 -18.33
CA ARG A 171 -4.93 -11.95 -18.50
C ARG A 171 -4.31 -13.18 -17.82
N TYR A 172 -3.02 -13.14 -17.51
CA TYR A 172 -2.25 -14.20 -16.85
C TYR A 172 -1.23 -13.56 -15.89
N PRO A 173 -1.69 -13.03 -14.74
CA PRO A 173 -0.84 -12.21 -13.90
C PRO A 173 0.26 -13.02 -13.21
N ALA A 174 1.44 -12.41 -13.10
CA ALA A 174 2.55 -12.86 -12.27
C ALA A 174 2.81 -11.77 -11.22
N TRP A 175 2.08 -11.86 -10.11
CA TRP A 175 2.16 -10.91 -9.01
C TRP A 175 3.47 -11.06 -8.25
N HIS A 176 4.17 -9.93 -8.08
CA HIS A 176 5.51 -9.94 -7.54
C HIS A 176 5.76 -8.73 -6.65
N TYR A 177 6.10 -8.97 -5.38
CA TYR A 177 6.59 -7.92 -4.50
C TYR A 177 8.08 -7.70 -4.70
N ALA A 178 8.48 -6.46 -4.88
CA ALA A 178 9.88 -6.04 -4.90
C ALA A 178 10.08 -4.87 -3.93
N VAL A 179 11.35 -4.53 -3.68
CA VAL A 179 11.70 -3.32 -2.91
C VAL A 179 12.48 -2.39 -3.81
N ALA A 180 11.90 -1.23 -4.11
CA ALA A 180 12.59 -0.17 -4.81
C ALA A 180 13.59 0.52 -3.87
N ILE A 181 14.85 0.53 -4.28
CA ILE A 181 15.97 1.00 -3.46
C ILE A 181 16.79 2.08 -4.15
N GLY A 182 16.55 2.35 -5.43
CA GLY A 182 17.34 3.35 -6.14
C GLY A 182 16.78 3.70 -7.50
N TYR A 183 17.26 4.79 -8.07
CA TYR A 183 16.91 5.24 -9.40
C TYR A 183 18.00 6.13 -9.98
N ASP A 184 17.98 6.26 -11.30
CA ASP A 184 18.78 7.19 -12.09
C ASP A 184 17.88 7.79 -13.17
N LEU A 185 17.54 9.08 -13.03
CA LEU A 185 16.66 9.79 -13.96
C LEU A 185 17.33 10.02 -15.31
N LYS A 186 18.66 10.23 -15.33
CA LYS A 186 19.42 10.44 -16.56
C LYS A 186 19.52 9.16 -17.38
N ALA A 187 19.78 8.03 -16.72
CA ALA A 187 19.79 6.71 -17.36
C ALA A 187 18.38 6.12 -17.54
N GLN A 188 17.36 6.77 -16.98
CA GLN A 188 15.97 6.31 -16.93
C GLN A 188 15.83 4.88 -16.36
N ARG A 189 16.52 4.59 -15.25
CA ARG A 189 16.49 3.27 -14.60
C ARG A 189 16.01 3.34 -13.17
N ILE A 190 15.40 2.25 -12.71
CA ILE A 190 15.12 1.97 -11.30
C ILE A 190 15.91 0.73 -10.87
N THR A 191 16.37 0.73 -9.62
CA THR A 191 17.06 -0.39 -8.98
C THR A 191 16.14 -1.00 -7.92
N LEU A 192 15.93 -2.30 -8.01
CA LEU A 192 15.08 -3.09 -7.12
C LEU A 192 15.89 -4.21 -6.43
N ARG A 193 15.47 -4.58 -5.22
CA ARG A 193 15.74 -5.89 -4.63
C ARG A 193 14.55 -6.79 -5.00
N SER A 194 14.77 -7.82 -5.81
CA SER A 194 13.69 -8.55 -6.48
C SER A 194 14.09 -9.96 -6.91
N GLY A 195 13.25 -10.96 -6.64
CA GLY A 195 13.53 -12.36 -6.99
C GLY A 195 14.82 -12.88 -6.35
N ALA A 196 15.61 -13.59 -7.13
CA ALA A 196 16.97 -14.00 -6.77
C ALA A 196 18.02 -12.90 -7.01
N GLU A 197 17.63 -11.78 -7.62
CA GLU A 197 18.54 -10.69 -7.96
C GLU A 197 18.61 -9.65 -6.84
N ARG A 198 19.78 -9.59 -6.18
CA ARG A 198 20.06 -8.56 -5.19
C ARG A 198 19.85 -7.16 -5.79
N ARG A 199 20.30 -6.92 -7.02
CA ARG A 199 20.30 -5.60 -7.65
C ARG A 199 19.75 -5.69 -9.07
N LEU A 200 18.44 -5.88 -9.18
CA LEU A 200 17.74 -5.87 -10.46
C LEU A 200 17.60 -4.43 -10.96
N GLN A 201 18.09 -4.15 -12.16
CA GLN A 201 17.91 -2.85 -12.81
C GLN A 201 17.01 -2.95 -14.03
N MET A 202 15.94 -2.18 -14.08
CA MET A 202 15.06 -2.08 -15.26
C MET A 202 14.82 -0.63 -15.65
N SER A 203 14.29 -0.38 -16.85
CA SER A 203 13.91 0.98 -17.26
C SER A 203 12.72 1.48 -16.42
N LEU A 204 12.65 2.80 -16.22
CA LEU A 204 11.53 3.44 -15.52
C LEU A 204 10.19 3.16 -16.23
N ASP A 205 10.18 3.09 -17.55
CA ASP A 205 8.99 2.79 -18.35
C ASP A 205 8.48 1.35 -18.11
N THR A 206 9.38 0.36 -18.12
CA THR A 206 9.01 -1.03 -17.83
C THR A 206 8.53 -1.19 -16.39
N PHE A 207 9.19 -0.51 -15.45
CA PHE A 207 8.75 -0.45 -14.06
C PHE A 207 7.35 0.13 -13.93
N GLU A 208 7.10 1.33 -14.47
CA GLU A 208 5.79 1.98 -14.38
C GLU A 208 4.70 1.12 -15.03
N HIS A 209 4.96 0.51 -16.19
CA HIS A 209 3.98 -0.35 -16.85
C HIS A 209 3.62 -1.59 -16.02
N THR A 210 4.58 -2.24 -15.38
CA THR A 210 4.33 -3.42 -14.55
C THR A 210 3.73 -3.06 -13.19
N TRP A 211 4.03 -1.86 -12.67
CA TRP A 211 3.48 -1.31 -11.44
C TRP A 211 2.04 -0.80 -11.61
N ARG A 212 1.73 -0.13 -12.74
CA ARG A 212 0.37 0.33 -13.08
C ARG A 212 -0.66 -0.80 -13.05
N ARG A 213 -0.27 -2.01 -13.44
CA ARG A 213 -1.15 -3.20 -13.43
C ARG A 213 -1.60 -3.61 -12.03
N SER A 214 -0.87 -3.22 -10.98
CA SER A 214 -1.29 -3.41 -9.58
C SER A 214 -2.10 -2.24 -9.03
N GLY A 215 -2.46 -1.27 -9.87
CA GLY A 215 -3.05 0.00 -9.44
C GLY A 215 -2.02 0.93 -8.80
N TYR A 216 -0.73 0.80 -9.18
CA TYR A 216 0.37 1.55 -8.57
C TYR A 216 0.51 1.31 -7.07
N TRP A 217 0.21 0.10 -6.59
CA TRP A 217 0.29 -0.18 -5.17
C TRP A 217 1.75 -0.15 -4.70
N ALA A 218 2.02 0.68 -3.69
CA ALA A 218 3.31 0.79 -3.04
C ALA A 218 3.12 1.15 -1.57
N MET A 219 4.06 0.74 -0.71
CA MET A 219 4.01 1.08 0.70
C MET A 219 5.36 1.41 1.31
N LEU A 220 5.32 2.26 2.32
CA LEU A 220 6.39 2.50 3.26
C LEU A 220 6.17 1.70 4.55
N ALA A 221 7.27 1.25 5.15
CA ALA A 221 7.33 0.83 6.54
C ALA A 221 8.41 1.66 7.24
N LEU A 222 8.00 2.71 7.95
CA LEU A 222 8.92 3.64 8.60
C LEU A 222 9.10 3.29 10.08
N PRO A 223 10.33 3.32 10.62
CA PRO A 223 10.52 3.23 12.06
C PRO A 223 9.87 4.46 12.73
N PRO A 224 9.39 4.35 13.98
CA PRO A 224 8.60 5.38 14.66
C PRO A 224 9.16 6.80 14.58
N ARG A 225 10.48 6.94 14.71
CA ARG A 225 11.18 8.24 14.75
C ARG A 225 11.54 8.77 13.36
N ARG A 226 10.99 8.21 12.28
CA ARG A 226 11.22 8.66 10.90
C ARG A 226 9.92 9.20 10.27
N LEU A 227 10.07 10.32 9.56
CA LEU A 227 8.98 10.97 8.81
C LEU A 227 9.07 10.58 7.32
N PRO A 228 7.94 10.48 6.63
CA PRO A 228 7.91 10.37 5.17
C PRO A 228 8.34 11.69 4.51
N ALA A 229 8.84 11.61 3.29
CA ALA A 229 9.25 12.75 2.47
C ALA A 229 8.14 13.26 1.53
N SER A 230 7.26 12.38 1.06
CA SER A 230 6.21 12.71 0.07
C SER A 230 4.79 12.67 0.62
N VAL A 231 4.59 12.09 1.80
CA VAL A 231 3.25 11.89 2.39
C VAL A 231 2.80 13.13 3.18
N ALA A 232 1.55 13.54 2.99
CA ALA A 232 0.93 14.65 3.73
C ALA A 232 0.81 14.33 5.23
N VAL A 233 0.88 15.37 6.08
CA VAL A 233 0.83 15.23 7.54
C VAL A 233 -0.40 14.47 8.04
N GLY A 234 -1.57 14.73 7.46
CA GLY A 234 -2.81 14.06 7.82
C GLY A 234 -2.78 12.55 7.56
N ASP A 235 -2.24 12.14 6.41
CA ASP A 235 -2.12 10.73 6.04
C ASP A 235 -1.08 10.00 6.90
N TYR A 236 0.03 10.67 7.20
CA TYR A 236 1.03 10.18 8.14
C TYR A 236 0.42 9.96 9.53
N LEU A 237 -0.27 10.95 10.10
CA LEU A 237 -0.87 10.84 11.43
C LEU A 237 -2.03 9.83 11.46
N GLY A 238 -2.79 9.69 10.38
CA GLY A 238 -3.75 8.60 10.22
C GLY A 238 -3.08 7.22 10.25
N ALA A 239 -1.88 7.09 9.68
CA ALA A 239 -1.09 5.85 9.79
C ALA A 239 -0.54 5.62 11.20
N VAL A 240 -0.12 6.67 11.91
CA VAL A 240 0.31 6.57 13.32
C VAL A 240 -0.85 6.16 14.22
N ALA A 241 -2.06 6.68 14.02
CA ALA A 241 -3.25 6.26 14.76
C ALA A 241 -3.60 4.77 14.51
N ARG A 242 -3.40 4.26 13.30
CA ARG A 242 -3.53 2.81 13.01
C ARG A 242 -2.44 2.01 13.74
N LEU A 243 -1.22 2.51 13.82
CA LEU A 243 -0.14 1.89 14.60
C LEU A 243 -0.49 1.87 16.10
N GLU A 244 -1.02 2.96 16.66
CA GLU A 244 -1.47 3.04 18.06
C GLU A 244 -2.51 1.96 18.42
N LYS A 245 -3.39 1.65 17.47
CA LYS A 245 -4.48 0.68 17.67
C LYS A 245 -3.99 -0.77 17.68
N THR A 246 -3.04 -1.13 16.81
CA THR A 246 -2.70 -2.54 16.56
C THR A 246 -1.24 -2.92 16.81
N GLY A 247 -0.36 -1.95 17.01
CA GLY A 247 1.07 -2.16 17.24
C GLY A 247 1.52 -1.81 18.66
N PRO A 248 2.83 -1.85 18.92
CA PRO A 248 3.42 -1.46 20.19
C PRO A 248 3.10 -0.01 20.55
N LEU A 249 2.61 0.22 21.78
CA LEU A 249 2.24 1.55 22.26
C LEU A 249 3.43 2.54 22.22
N ALA A 250 4.62 2.07 22.59
CA ALA A 250 5.84 2.87 22.57
C ALA A 250 6.22 3.35 21.15
N SER A 251 6.00 2.50 20.14
CA SER A 251 6.21 2.88 18.73
C SER A 251 5.25 3.99 18.30
N ALA A 252 3.97 3.91 18.67
CA ALA A 252 3.02 4.98 18.36
C ALA A 252 3.37 6.29 19.07
N ARG A 253 3.72 6.22 20.37
CA ARG A 253 4.16 7.39 21.14
C ARG A 253 5.37 8.07 20.49
N GLY A 254 6.41 7.31 20.14
CA GLY A 254 7.60 7.83 19.49
C GLY A 254 7.33 8.48 18.13
N ALA A 255 6.34 7.99 17.39
CA ALA A 255 5.91 8.58 16.12
C ALA A 255 5.15 9.90 16.31
N TYR A 256 4.25 10.01 17.28
CA TYR A 256 3.62 11.29 17.63
C TYR A 256 4.63 12.32 18.13
N GLU A 257 5.58 11.91 18.98
CA GLU A 257 6.67 12.78 19.44
C GLU A 257 7.49 13.30 18.25
N ARG A 258 7.86 12.42 17.31
CA ARG A 258 8.58 12.84 16.11
C ARG A 258 7.75 13.76 15.20
N ALA A 259 6.44 13.53 15.11
CA ALA A 259 5.53 14.42 14.39
C ALA A 259 5.53 15.83 14.99
N LEU A 260 5.44 15.93 16.32
CA LEU A 260 5.41 17.21 17.05
C LEU A 260 6.75 17.95 17.01
N GLU A 261 7.87 17.25 16.80
CA GLU A 261 9.16 17.90 16.52
C GLU A 261 9.14 18.67 15.18
N ARG A 262 8.26 18.30 14.24
CA ARG A 262 8.12 18.96 12.92
C ARG A 262 6.90 19.87 12.83
N TRP A 263 5.79 19.46 13.44
CA TRP A 263 4.49 20.13 13.43
C TRP A 263 4.03 20.32 14.87
N ALA A 264 4.60 21.32 15.54
CA ALA A 264 4.53 21.49 17.00
C ALA A 264 3.11 21.54 17.57
N ASP A 265 2.17 22.10 16.81
CA ASP A 265 0.80 22.37 17.27
C ASP A 265 -0.24 21.51 16.52
N ASP A 266 0.17 20.41 15.90
CA ASP A 266 -0.77 19.51 15.24
C ASP A 266 -1.68 18.82 16.26
N LEU A 267 -2.98 19.12 16.19
CA LEU A 267 -4.00 18.62 17.10
C LEU A 267 -4.03 17.08 17.15
N THR A 268 -3.94 16.40 16.00
CA THR A 268 -4.02 14.94 15.95
C THR A 268 -2.81 14.32 16.65
N ALA A 269 -1.63 14.89 16.44
CA ALA A 269 -0.41 14.43 17.09
C ALA A 269 -0.42 14.69 18.62
N LEU A 270 -0.94 15.84 19.07
CA LEU A 270 -1.07 16.14 20.50
C LEU A 270 -2.07 15.21 21.21
N ILE A 271 -3.23 14.98 20.61
CA ILE A 271 -4.24 14.05 21.16
C ILE A 271 -3.68 12.62 21.19
N GLY A 272 -3.02 12.18 20.12
CA GLY A 272 -2.36 10.88 20.06
C GLY A 272 -1.27 10.70 21.11
N LEU A 273 -0.42 11.73 21.32
CA LEU A 273 0.59 11.72 22.38
C LEU A 273 -0.06 11.61 23.76
N GLY A 274 -1.13 12.35 24.01
CA GLY A 274 -1.88 12.28 25.27
C GLY A 274 -2.49 10.90 25.52
N ASN A 275 -3.14 10.33 24.50
CA ASN A 275 -3.74 8.98 24.57
C ASN A 275 -2.69 7.90 24.84
N THR A 276 -1.55 7.96 24.14
CA THR A 276 -0.48 6.99 24.32
C THR A 276 0.20 7.11 25.68
N ALA A 277 0.40 8.33 26.19
CA ALA A 277 0.92 8.58 27.53
C ALA A 277 -0.06 8.09 28.62
N HIS A 278 -1.35 8.38 28.48
CA HIS A 278 -2.38 7.92 29.42
C HIS A 278 -2.43 6.39 29.51
N ARG A 279 -2.43 5.70 28.36
CA ARG A 279 -2.40 4.23 28.29
C ARG A 279 -1.12 3.62 28.87
N ALA A 280 -0.03 4.38 28.90
CA ALA A 280 1.23 3.98 29.52
C ALA A 280 1.30 4.30 31.03
N GLY A 281 0.26 4.91 31.61
CA GLY A 281 0.24 5.33 33.03
C GLY A 281 0.99 6.64 33.32
N ASP A 282 1.48 7.32 32.29
CA ASP A 282 2.18 8.62 32.40
C ASP A 282 1.17 9.76 32.34
N PHE A 283 0.39 9.90 33.42
CA PHE A 283 -0.70 10.88 33.50
C PHE A 283 -0.22 12.33 33.40
N LYS A 284 1.01 12.60 33.88
CA LYS A 284 1.60 13.94 33.78
C LYS A 284 1.87 14.32 32.32
N ALA A 285 2.48 13.45 31.53
CA ALA A 285 2.69 13.73 30.11
C ALA A 285 1.36 13.76 29.33
N ALA A 286 0.40 12.91 29.70
CA ALA A 286 -0.93 12.93 29.10
C ALA A 286 -1.64 14.27 29.29
N GLU A 287 -1.69 14.76 30.54
CA GLU A 287 -2.26 16.06 30.87
C GLU A 287 -1.58 17.20 30.11
N GLN A 288 -0.24 17.20 30.04
CA GLN A 288 0.52 18.22 29.30
C GLN A 288 0.17 18.24 27.82
N ALA A 289 0.09 17.06 27.19
CA ALA A 289 -0.28 16.96 25.78
C ALA A 289 -1.72 17.43 25.52
N PHE A 290 -2.67 17.04 26.37
CA PHE A 290 -4.07 17.46 26.23
C PHE A 290 -4.27 18.95 26.49
N ARG A 291 -3.57 19.55 27.47
CA ARG A 291 -3.62 21.01 27.68
C ARG A 291 -3.11 21.77 26.46
N ARG A 292 -2.01 21.31 25.85
CA ARG A 292 -1.49 21.89 24.61
C ARG A 292 -2.49 21.77 23.45
N ALA A 293 -3.27 20.70 23.39
CA ALA A 293 -4.28 20.49 22.34
C ALA A 293 -5.50 21.42 22.46
N THR A 294 -5.67 22.14 23.58
CA THR A 294 -6.80 23.05 23.84
C THR A 294 -6.47 24.53 23.71
N LEU A 295 -5.19 24.86 23.49
CA LEU A 295 -4.70 26.23 23.29
C LEU A 295 -4.68 26.56 21.80
#